data_AF-A0A433SB13-F1
#
_entry.id   AF-A0A433SB13-F1
#
_cell.length_a   1.000
_cell.length_b   1.000
_cell.length_c   1.000
_cell.angle_alpha   90.00
_cell.angle_beta   90.00
_cell.angle_gamma   90.00
#
_symmetry.space_group_name_H-M   'P 1'
#
loop_
_entity.id
_entity.type
_entity.pdbx_description
1 polymer ?
#
loop_
_entity_poly.entity_id
_entity_poly.type
_entity_poly.pdbx_seq_one_letter_code
_entity_poly.pdbx_strand_id
1 'polypeptide(L)'
;MISVGVAIGILAVIAIILGVVWFILLRQTKQKFAGFVVFGVIAAVCYLFLLNHVYVLDESVEGRYYERIALFSSEFTFKNGESATVVPQWGFGKRAIILNDTEQRRTFEIVVYSTSGGRYDPQKTRLQPYSMNTVNYSVDYIYKNPPSSIRVKGNRAERGWIH
;
A
#
# COMPACT_ATOMS: atom_id res chain seq x y z
N MET A 1 -7.83 -5.71 -9.14
CA MET A 1 -6.57 -5.08 -8.67
C MET A 1 -5.71 -4.61 -9.83
N ILE A 2 -4.96 -3.52 -9.67
CA ILE A 2 -4.02 -2.99 -10.69
C ILE A 2 -2.61 -2.87 -10.10
N SER A 3 -1.58 -2.81 -10.96
CA SER A 3 -0.21 -2.57 -10.50
C SER A 3 -0.06 -1.14 -9.97
N VAL A 4 0.90 -0.93 -9.07
CA VAL A 4 1.16 0.38 -8.46
C VAL A 4 1.43 1.45 -9.52
N GLY A 5 2.24 1.13 -10.52
CA GLY A 5 2.56 2.05 -11.62
C GLY A 5 1.33 2.45 -12.45
N VAL A 6 0.42 1.50 -12.72
CA VAL A 6 -0.82 1.79 -13.45
C VAL A 6 -1.76 2.67 -12.62
N ALA A 7 -1.88 2.41 -11.31
CA ALA A 7 -2.68 3.25 -10.42
C ALA A 7 -2.18 4.71 -10.38
N ILE A 8 -0.86 4.89 -10.24
CA ILE A 8 -0.23 6.22 -10.27
C ILE A 8 -0.49 6.92 -11.62
N GLY A 9 -0.37 6.19 -12.73
CA GLY A 9 -0.66 6.71 -14.06
C GLY A 9 -2.10 7.21 -14.21
N ILE A 10 -3.08 6.43 -13.75
CA ILE A 10 -4.51 6.81 -13.78
C ILE A 10 -4.74 8.07 -12.94
N LEU A 11 -4.21 8.11 -11.71
CA LEU A 11 -4.36 9.27 -10.82
C LEU A 11 -3.71 10.53 -11.41
N ALA A 12 -2.55 10.40 -12.05
CA ALA A 12 -1.87 11.52 -12.70
C ALA A 12 -2.70 12.09 -13.86
N VAL A 13 -3.27 11.23 -14.70
CA VAL A 13 -4.14 11.66 -15.82
C VAL A 13 -5.39 12.37 -15.29
N ILE A 14 -6.05 11.81 -14.27
CA ILE A 14 -7.22 12.44 -13.64
C ILE A 14 -6.85 13.82 -13.07
N ALA A 15 -5.70 13.93 -12.38
CA ALA A 15 -5.24 15.20 -11.84
C ALA A 15 -4.98 16.25 -12.93
N ILE A 16 -4.43 15.86 -14.08
CA ILE A 16 -4.22 16.77 -15.23
C ILE A 16 -5.56 17.24 -15.78
N ILE A 17 -6.52 16.34 -16.03
CA ILE A 17 -7.85 16.68 -16.56
C ILE A 17 -8.55 17.65 -15.60
N LEU A 18 -8.57 17.34 -14.30
CA LEU A 18 -9.19 18.18 -13.29
C LEU A 18 -8.49 19.54 -13.20
N GLY A 19 -7.15 19.57 -13.30
CA GLY A 19 -6.38 20.81 -13.35
C GLY A 19 -6.73 21.70 -14.55
N VAL A 20 -6.91 21.12 -15.73
CA VAL A 20 -7.32 21.85 -16.94
C VAL A 20 -8.75 22.38 -16.81
N VAL A 21 -9.69 21.54 -16.37
CA VAL A 21 -11.09 21.94 -16.14
C VAL A 21 -11.14 23.08 -15.11
N TRP A 22 -10.41 22.95 -14.01
CA TRP A 22 -10.30 23.97 -12.97
C TRP A 22 -9.73 25.29 -13.51
N PHE A 23 -8.68 25.23 -14.32
CA PHE A 23 -8.06 26.40 -14.95
C PHE A 23 -9.05 27.13 -15.86
N ILE A 24 -9.84 26.39 -16.66
CA ILE A 24 -10.86 26.96 -17.54
C ILE A 24 -11.97 27.63 -16.72
N LEU A 25 -12.49 26.95 -15.69
CA LEU A 25 -13.60 27.44 -14.87
C LEU A 25 -13.21 28.67 -14.04
N LEU A 26 -12.00 28.69 -13.48
CA LEU A 26 -11.54 29.81 -12.65
C LEU A 26 -10.80 30.89 -13.45
N ARG A 27 -10.71 30.81 -14.77
CA ARG A 27 -9.94 31.78 -15.58
C ARG A 27 -10.36 33.23 -15.37
N GLN A 28 -11.58 33.49 -14.89
CA GLN A 28 -12.12 34.83 -14.66
C GLN A 28 -12.21 35.26 -13.18
N THR A 29 -11.90 34.39 -12.21
CA THR A 29 -11.99 34.74 -10.78
C THR A 29 -10.64 35.17 -10.22
N LYS A 30 -10.63 36.06 -9.22
CA LYS A 30 -9.39 36.49 -8.53
C LYS A 30 -8.83 35.45 -7.55
N GLN A 31 -9.56 34.36 -7.30
CA GLN A 31 -9.24 33.34 -6.27
C GLN A 31 -8.57 32.07 -6.82
N LYS A 32 -8.02 32.10 -8.04
CA LYS A 32 -7.39 30.94 -8.72
C LYS A 32 -6.40 30.17 -7.85
N PHE A 33 -5.61 30.89 -7.06
CA PHE A 33 -4.56 30.31 -6.22
C PHE A 33 -5.13 29.54 -5.01
N ALA A 34 -6.08 30.13 -4.28
CA ALA A 34 -6.73 29.47 -3.15
C ALA A 34 -7.44 28.18 -3.59
N GLY A 35 -8.08 28.23 -4.76
CA GLY A 35 -8.73 27.08 -5.36
C GLY A 35 -7.78 25.92 -5.67
N PHE A 36 -6.62 26.22 -6.25
CA PHE A 36 -5.59 25.23 -6.55
C PHE A 36 -5.04 24.57 -5.27
N VAL A 37 -4.82 25.35 -4.21
CA VAL A 37 -4.37 24.83 -2.91
C VAL A 37 -5.40 23.89 -2.29
N VAL A 38 -6.69 24.27 -2.27
CA VAL A 38 -7.76 23.42 -1.73
C VAL A 38 -7.86 22.11 -2.52
N PHE A 39 -7.81 22.17 -3.84
CA PHE A 39 -7.83 20.97 -4.69
C PHE A 39 -6.62 20.06 -4.43
N GLY A 40 -5.42 20.64 -4.31
CA GLY A 40 -4.21 19.90 -3.97
C GLY A 40 -4.31 19.20 -2.61
N VAL A 41 -4.89 19.87 -1.61
CA VAL A 41 -5.14 19.28 -0.29
C VAL A 41 -6.14 18.13 -0.38
N ILE A 42 -7.26 18.30 -1.09
CA ILE A 42 -8.26 17.23 -1.28
C ILE A 42 -7.63 16.03 -1.99
N ALA A 43 -6.85 16.25 -3.05
CA ALA A 43 -6.17 15.18 -3.76
C ALA A 43 -5.17 14.44 -2.87
N ALA A 44 -4.38 15.16 -2.08
CA ALA A 44 -3.44 14.58 -1.12
C ALA A 44 -4.16 13.77 -0.03
N VAL A 45 -5.28 14.28 0.49
CA VAL A 45 -6.11 13.55 1.45
C VAL A 45 -6.69 12.28 0.81
N CYS A 46 -7.31 12.38 -0.37
CA CYS A 46 -7.84 11.21 -1.08
C CYS A 46 -6.74 10.16 -1.33
N TYR A 47 -5.53 10.58 -1.72
CA TYR A 47 -4.39 9.68 -1.91
C TYR A 47 -4.05 8.90 -0.62
N LEU A 48 -4.06 9.58 0.54
CA LEU A 48 -3.80 8.94 1.83
C LEU A 48 -4.90 7.94 2.25
N PHE A 49 -6.14 8.14 1.80
CA PHE A 49 -7.28 7.28 2.13
C PHE A 49 -7.49 6.09 1.17
N LEU A 50 -6.98 6.18 -0.06
CA LEU A 50 -7.30 5.23 -1.13
C LEU A 50 -6.29 4.09 -1.31
N LEU A 51 -5.09 4.22 -0.75
CA LEU A 51 -4.01 3.26 -1.00
C LEU A 51 -4.06 2.05 -0.04
N ASN A 52 -4.84 1.05 -0.45
CA ASN A 52 -4.74 -0.29 0.12
C ASN A 52 -3.67 -1.08 -0.64
N HIS A 53 -2.52 -1.29 0.02
CA HIS A 53 -1.43 -2.08 -0.53
C HIS A 53 -1.76 -3.56 -0.39
N VAL A 54 -1.73 -4.25 -1.52
CA VAL A 54 -1.90 -5.70 -1.60
C VAL A 54 -0.56 -6.31 -2.00
N TYR A 55 0.05 -7.05 -1.09
CA TYR A 55 1.28 -7.78 -1.33
C TYR A 55 0.92 -9.22 -1.69
N VAL A 56 1.34 -9.66 -2.86
CA VAL A 56 1.11 -11.04 -3.29
C VAL A 56 2.43 -11.79 -3.33
N LEU A 57 2.49 -12.91 -2.61
CA LEU A 57 3.65 -13.78 -2.57
C LEU A 57 3.59 -14.79 -3.70
N ASP A 58 4.68 -14.86 -4.46
CA ASP A 58 4.77 -15.71 -5.64
C ASP A 58 6.08 -16.50 -5.62
N GLU A 59 5.99 -17.82 -5.81
CA GLU A 59 7.15 -18.72 -5.93
C GLU A 59 7.85 -18.66 -7.29
N SER A 60 7.20 -18.16 -8.34
CA SER A 60 7.76 -18.09 -9.70
C SER A 60 8.92 -17.10 -9.81
N VAL A 61 9.09 -16.24 -8.81
CA VAL A 61 10.17 -15.26 -8.74
C VAL A 61 10.81 -15.37 -7.36
N GLU A 62 11.98 -16.01 -7.27
CA GLU A 62 12.68 -16.30 -6.01
C GLU A 62 12.63 -15.14 -4.99
N GLY A 63 11.80 -15.31 -3.97
CA GLY A 63 11.67 -14.39 -2.84
C GLY A 63 11.15 -13.00 -3.23
N ARG A 64 10.39 -12.86 -4.32
CA ARG A 64 9.74 -11.60 -4.68
C ARG A 64 8.23 -11.71 -4.46
N TYR A 65 7.72 -10.87 -3.58
CA TYR A 65 6.33 -10.46 -3.65
C TYR A 65 6.20 -9.39 -4.73
N TYR A 66 5.01 -9.25 -5.30
CA TYR A 66 4.67 -8.05 -6.07
C TYR A 66 3.60 -7.26 -5.35
N GLU A 67 3.70 -5.95 -5.51
CA GLU A 67 2.78 -5.00 -4.89
C GLU A 67 1.70 -4.58 -5.89
N ARG A 68 0.45 -4.67 -5.45
CA ARG A 68 -0.74 -4.20 -6.15
C ARG A 68 -1.49 -3.21 -5.29
N ILE A 69 -2.32 -2.40 -5.94
CA ILE A 69 -3.26 -1.51 -5.25
C ILE A 69 -4.68 -2.01 -5.51
N ALA A 70 -5.44 -2.14 -4.43
CA ALA A 70 -6.87 -2.38 -4.49
C ALA A 70 -7.61 -1.06 -4.29
N LEU A 71 -8.17 -0.52 -5.38
CA LEU A 71 -9.02 0.68 -5.36
C LEU A 71 -10.50 0.34 -5.17
N PHE A 72 -10.91 -0.86 -5.56
CA PHE A 72 -12.27 -1.38 -5.48
C PHE A 72 -12.22 -2.87 -5.09
N SER A 73 -13.35 -3.40 -4.62
CA SER A 73 -13.48 -4.83 -4.33
C SER A 73 -13.19 -5.65 -5.58
N SER A 74 -12.28 -6.61 -5.49
CA SER A 74 -11.95 -7.47 -6.63
C SER A 74 -11.60 -8.88 -6.18
N GLU A 75 -11.90 -9.87 -7.00
CA GLU A 75 -11.47 -11.24 -6.77
C GLU A 75 -10.00 -11.44 -7.16
N PHE A 76 -9.33 -12.25 -6.36
CA PHE A 76 -8.01 -12.79 -6.67
C PHE A 76 -8.11 -14.32 -6.67
N THR A 77 -7.74 -14.93 -7.78
CA THR A 77 -7.67 -16.39 -7.92
C THR A 77 -6.23 -16.83 -7.66
N PHE A 78 -6.07 -17.69 -6.67
CA PHE A 78 -4.82 -18.34 -6.34
C PHE A 78 -4.46 -19.43 -7.36
N LYS A 79 -3.21 -19.86 -7.39
CA LYS A 79 -2.73 -20.92 -8.30
C LYS A 79 -3.39 -22.27 -8.07
N ASN A 80 -3.86 -22.56 -6.86
CA ASN A 80 -4.65 -23.76 -6.56
C ASN A 80 -6.10 -23.69 -7.08
N GLY A 81 -6.51 -22.58 -7.67
CA GLY A 81 -7.86 -22.34 -8.19
C GLY A 81 -8.85 -21.76 -7.16
N GLU A 82 -8.47 -21.67 -5.88
CA GLU A 82 -9.29 -20.98 -4.88
C GLU A 82 -9.32 -19.48 -5.14
N SER A 83 -10.36 -18.79 -4.66
CA SER A 83 -10.49 -17.36 -4.84
C SER A 83 -10.73 -16.64 -3.51
N ALA A 84 -10.12 -15.47 -3.36
CA ALA A 84 -10.36 -14.56 -2.26
C ALA A 84 -10.88 -13.22 -2.76
N THR A 85 -11.88 -12.67 -2.06
CA THR A 85 -12.37 -11.33 -2.33
C THR A 85 -11.51 -10.31 -1.59
N VAL A 86 -10.75 -9.51 -2.34
CA VAL A 86 -9.93 -8.42 -1.81
C VAL A 86 -10.81 -7.18 -1.69
N VAL A 87 -11.15 -6.80 -0.46
CA VAL A 87 -11.94 -5.60 -0.17
C VAL A 87 -11.01 -4.50 0.35
N PRO A 88 -10.93 -3.33 -0.31
CA PRO A 88 -10.18 -2.19 0.21
C PRO A 88 -10.69 -1.77 1.58
N GLN A 89 -9.77 -1.57 2.53
CA GLN A 89 -10.10 -1.06 3.86
C GLN A 89 -9.93 0.46 3.88
N TRP A 90 -11.03 1.14 4.19
CA TRP A 90 -11.07 2.59 4.25
C TRP A 90 -10.75 3.04 5.69
N GLY A 91 -9.76 3.91 5.87
CA GLY A 91 -9.44 4.44 7.19
C GLY A 91 -8.08 5.14 7.27
N PHE A 92 -7.84 5.81 8.39
CA PHE A 92 -6.53 6.37 8.71
C PHE A 92 -5.59 5.26 9.19
N GLY A 93 -4.44 5.16 8.53
CA GLY A 93 -3.43 4.13 8.77
C GLY A 93 -3.35 3.17 7.59
N LYS A 94 -2.17 3.04 6.97
CA LYS A 94 -1.99 2.10 5.87
C LYS A 94 -2.23 0.69 6.43
N ARG A 95 -3.24 -0.01 5.93
CA ARG A 95 -3.42 -1.43 6.21
C ARG A 95 -2.95 -2.19 4.98
N ALA A 96 -2.24 -3.27 5.21
CA ALA A 96 -1.76 -4.11 4.12
C ALA A 96 -2.57 -5.40 4.07
N ILE A 97 -2.92 -5.81 2.85
CA ILE A 97 -3.48 -7.12 2.58
C ILE A 97 -2.34 -7.97 2.03
N ILE A 98 -2.12 -9.14 2.61
CA ILE A 98 -1.09 -10.07 2.19
C ILE A 98 -1.78 -11.32 1.66
N LEU A 99 -1.53 -11.63 0.40
CA LEU A 99 -1.99 -12.82 -0.30
C LEU A 99 -0.82 -13.79 -0.42
N ASN A 100 -0.93 -14.96 0.19
CA ASN A 100 0.07 -16.01 0.03
C ASN A 100 -0.32 -16.93 -1.13
N ASP A 101 0.14 -16.64 -2.34
CA ASP A 101 -0.14 -17.44 -3.55
C ASP A 101 0.95 -18.50 -3.78
N THR A 102 1.33 -19.17 -2.69
CA THR A 102 2.39 -20.18 -2.65
C THR A 102 1.92 -21.43 -1.93
N GLU A 103 2.56 -22.58 -2.24
CA GLU A 103 2.28 -23.85 -1.56
C GLU A 103 2.83 -23.89 -0.13
N GLN A 104 3.79 -23.03 0.16
CA GLN A 104 4.49 -22.99 1.43
C GLN A 104 3.79 -22.10 2.46
N ARG A 105 3.82 -22.54 3.72
CA ARG A 105 3.53 -21.66 4.84
C ARG A 105 4.61 -20.60 4.94
N ARG A 106 4.20 -19.35 5.04
CA ARG A 106 5.10 -18.20 5.20
C ARG A 106 4.88 -17.53 6.54
N THR A 107 5.89 -16.87 7.06
CA THR A 107 5.77 -16.01 8.23
C THR A 107 6.05 -14.58 7.83
N PHE A 108 5.05 -13.72 7.99
CA PHE A 108 5.26 -12.29 7.87
C PHE A 108 5.60 -11.72 9.22
N GLU A 109 6.71 -11.01 9.31
CA GLU A 109 7.16 -10.36 10.53
C GLU A 109 7.30 -8.86 10.29
N ILE A 110 6.75 -8.06 11.20
CA ILE A 110 6.85 -6.61 11.20
C ILE A 110 7.67 -6.17 12.39
N VAL A 111 8.63 -5.29 12.13
CA VAL A 111 9.42 -4.63 13.15
C VAL A 111 9.20 -3.13 13.09
N VAL A 112 8.85 -2.58 14.25
CA VAL A 112 8.65 -1.15 14.46
C VAL A 112 9.92 -0.56 15.06
N TYR A 113 10.58 0.32 14.31
CA TYR A 113 11.74 1.07 14.77
C TYR A 113 11.31 2.46 15.24
N SER A 114 11.82 2.91 16.39
CA SER A 114 11.55 4.26 16.93
C SER A 114 12.83 4.89 17.47
N THR A 115 13.00 6.20 17.25
CA THR A 115 14.15 6.98 17.71
C THR A 115 14.17 7.23 19.22
N SER A 116 13.04 7.04 19.91
CA SER A 116 12.88 7.28 21.35
C SER A 116 13.23 6.06 22.23
N GLY A 117 14.05 5.13 21.73
CA GLY A 117 14.42 3.91 22.47
C GLY A 117 13.40 2.79 22.34
N GLY A 118 12.73 2.70 21.18
CA GLY A 118 11.66 1.73 20.94
C GLY A 118 12.11 0.28 21.10
N ARG A 119 11.35 -0.47 21.89
CA ARG A 119 11.44 -1.92 22.04
C ARG A 119 11.39 -2.59 20.67
N TYR A 120 12.35 -3.48 20.39
CA TYR A 120 12.22 -4.47 19.33
C TYR A 120 11.08 -5.42 19.74
N ASP A 121 9.89 -5.18 19.20
CA ASP A 121 8.72 -6.05 19.40
C ASP A 121 8.24 -6.56 18.03
N PRO A 122 8.86 -7.65 17.52
CA PRO A 122 8.50 -8.21 16.23
C PRO A 122 7.12 -8.86 16.30
N GLN A 123 6.19 -8.34 15.53
CA GLN A 123 4.88 -8.95 15.36
C GLN A 123 4.93 -9.96 14.22
N LYS A 124 4.60 -11.23 14.53
CA LYS A 124 4.63 -12.32 13.56
C LYS A 124 3.21 -12.78 13.22
N THR A 125 2.89 -12.79 11.94
CA THR A 125 1.67 -13.34 11.38
C THR A 125 2.01 -14.55 10.54
N ARG A 126 1.41 -15.69 10.85
CA ARG A 126 1.52 -16.90 10.02
C ARG A 126 0.59 -16.80 8.83
N LEU A 127 1.13 -17.00 7.64
CA LEU A 127 0.39 -17.01 6.38
C LEU A 127 0.24 -18.46 5.94
N GLN A 128 -1.00 -18.95 5.89
CA GLN A 128 -1.27 -20.28 5.34
C GLN A 128 -1.07 -20.27 3.82
N PRO A 129 -0.79 -21.43 3.19
CA PRO A 129 -0.80 -21.55 1.73
C PRO A 129 -2.15 -21.07 1.19
N TYR A 130 -2.12 -20.40 0.03
CA TYR A 130 -3.32 -19.95 -0.69
C TYR A 130 -4.32 -19.18 0.19
N SER A 131 -3.82 -18.27 1.01
CA SER A 131 -4.64 -17.53 1.98
C SER A 131 -4.49 -16.01 1.89
N MET A 132 -5.56 -15.32 2.26
CA MET A 132 -5.58 -13.87 2.43
C MET A 132 -5.52 -13.50 3.91
N ASN A 133 -4.60 -12.61 4.26
CA ASN A 133 -4.47 -12.07 5.61
C ASN A 133 -4.45 -10.55 5.57
N THR A 134 -5.22 -9.91 6.46
CA THR A 134 -5.12 -8.47 6.68
C THR A 134 -4.18 -8.23 7.85
N VAL A 135 -3.21 -7.32 7.70
CA VAL A 135 -2.38 -6.85 8.81
C VAL A 135 -2.75 -5.42 9.17
N ASN A 136 -2.87 -5.16 10.47
CA ASN A 136 -3.27 -3.86 11.03
C ASN A 136 -2.12 -2.85 11.09
N TYR A 137 -1.06 -3.05 10.30
CA TYR A 137 0.15 -2.24 10.32
C TYR A 137 0.44 -1.64 8.96
N SER A 138 1.07 -0.47 8.98
CA SER A 138 1.53 0.21 7.79
C SER A 138 2.85 -0.37 7.36
N VAL A 139 2.83 -1.24 6.37
CA VAL A 139 4.07 -1.81 5.84
C VAL A 139 4.69 -0.81 4.88
N ASP A 140 5.72 -0.08 5.31
CA ASP A 140 6.39 0.88 4.41
C ASP A 140 7.24 0.18 3.35
N TYR A 141 7.84 -0.96 3.70
CA TYR A 141 8.68 -1.76 2.82
C TYR A 141 8.81 -3.18 3.37
N ILE A 142 8.81 -4.18 2.49
CA ILE A 142 9.08 -5.58 2.85
C ILE A 142 10.46 -5.96 2.30
N TYR A 143 11.39 -6.29 3.18
CA TYR A 143 12.71 -6.74 2.75
C TYR A 143 12.68 -8.23 2.39
N LYS A 144 13.42 -8.61 1.33
CA LYS A 144 13.69 -10.03 1.01
C LYS A 144 14.57 -10.68 2.08
N ASN A 145 15.61 -9.97 2.51
CA ASN A 145 16.48 -10.37 3.61
C ASN A 145 16.49 -9.24 4.64
N PRO A 146 16.36 -9.52 5.95
CA PRO A 146 16.43 -8.48 6.96
C PRO A 146 17.79 -7.78 6.87
N PRO A 147 17.81 -6.44 6.69
CA PRO A 147 19.07 -5.71 6.64
C PRO A 147 19.76 -5.72 8.00
N SER A 148 21.09 -5.71 8.02
CA SER A 148 21.87 -5.67 9.27
C SER A 148 21.68 -4.38 10.08
N SER A 149 21.24 -3.30 9.42
CA SER A 149 20.86 -2.05 10.06
C SER A 149 19.82 -1.29 9.23
N ILE A 150 18.96 -0.51 9.90
CA ILE A 150 17.96 0.33 9.24
C ILE A 150 18.11 1.76 9.74
N ARG A 151 18.34 2.68 8.79
CA ARG A 151 18.30 4.11 9.10
C ARG A 151 16.85 4.61 9.01
N VAL A 152 16.30 4.99 10.14
CA VAL A 152 14.95 5.57 10.22
C VAL A 152 15.04 7.09 10.04
N LYS A 153 14.29 7.64 9.08
CA LYS A 153 14.10 9.09 8.94
C LYS A 153 12.77 9.45 9.60
N GLY A 154 12.82 10.11 10.76
CA GLY A 154 11.64 10.48 11.55
C GLY A 154 11.52 9.69 12.85
N ASN A 155 10.37 9.82 13.54
CA ASN A 155 10.19 9.26 14.88
C ASN A 155 9.86 7.76 14.89
N ARG A 156 9.33 7.21 13.78
CA ARG A 156 8.89 5.81 13.67
C ARG A 156 9.03 5.31 12.23
N ALA A 157 9.41 4.04 12.06
CA ALA A 157 9.34 3.33 10.79
C ALA A 157 8.90 1.89 11.01
N GLU A 158 8.02 1.40 10.15
CA GLU A 158 7.50 0.03 10.18
C GLU A 158 8.09 -0.73 8.98
N ARG A 159 8.75 -1.85 9.25
CA ARG A 159 9.44 -2.65 8.22
C ARG A 159 8.97 -4.09 8.31
N GLY A 160 8.60 -4.67 7.18
CA GLY A 160 8.21 -6.06 7.07
C GLY A 160 9.35 -6.93 6.52
N TRP A 161 9.31 -8.21 6.81
CA TRP A 161 10.02 -9.24 6.05
C TRP A 161 9.21 -10.53 6.05
N ILE A 162 9.45 -11.35 5.04
CA ILE A 162 8.72 -12.61 4.83
C ILE A 162 9.73 -13.74 4.87
N HIS A 163 9.44 -14.73 5.72
CA HIS A 163 10.17 -15.98 5.86
C HIS A 163 9.38 -17.10 5.20
#